data_AF-A0A803TYG4-F1
#
_entry.id   AF-A0A803TYG4-F1
#
_cell.length_a   1.000
_cell.length_b   1.000
_cell.length_c   1.000
_cell.angle_alpha   90.00
_cell.angle_beta   90.00
_cell.angle_gamma   90.00
#
_symmetry.space_group_name_H-M   'P 1'
#
loop_
_entity.id
_entity.type
_entity.pdbx_description
1 polymer ?
#
loop_
_entity_poly.entity_id
_entity_poly.type
_entity_poly.pdbx_seq_one_letter_code
_entity_poly.pdbx_strand_id
1 'polypeptide(L)'
;ENASCIPHIDITIHNTIFINNEWHESKSGKKFPTFNPSKGEKICDIEEGDKPDVDKAVEAAKAAFQRGSPWRQMDAVSRGRLLNKLADLIERDRVLLATLETMDTGKPFLQAFFIDLEGCIKTLRYYAGWADKIQGKTIPVDDNYACFTRHEPVGVCGAITPWNFPLLMLIWKMAPALCCGNTLVVKPAEQTPLTSLYVGSLIKEAGFPPGVVNIVPGYGPTAGAAISTHPQVDKIAFTGSTEVGKLIKEAASKSNLKRVTLELGGKNPCIVCADADLDLAVDCAHQGAFFNQGQCCTAASRVFVDERVYPEFVRRSVEYAQKRLVGDPFDAKTEQGPQVSLLLCFYYC
;
A
#
# COMPACT_ATOMS: atom_id res chain seq x y z
N GLU A 1 -24.59 6.77 -29.54
CA GLU A 1 -23.62 5.69 -29.82
C GLU A 1 -22.27 6.10 -29.23
N ASN A 2 -22.05 5.85 -27.94
CA ASN A 2 -20.76 6.13 -27.29
C ASN A 2 -20.03 4.80 -27.13
N ALA A 3 -19.10 4.53 -28.04
CA ALA A 3 -18.16 3.43 -27.92
C ALA A 3 -17.37 3.64 -26.61
N SER A 4 -17.56 2.74 -25.65
CA SER A 4 -16.76 2.67 -24.43
C SER A 4 -15.29 2.53 -24.84
N CYS A 5 -14.49 3.57 -24.63
CA CYS A 5 -13.04 3.55 -24.86
C CYS A 5 -12.29 2.78 -23.76
N ILE A 6 -12.92 1.75 -23.18
CA ILE A 6 -12.21 0.79 -22.35
C ILE A 6 -11.60 -0.20 -23.35
N PRO A 7 -10.27 -0.24 -23.54
CA PRO A 7 -9.67 -1.28 -24.34
C PRO A 7 -10.18 -2.63 -23.81
N HIS A 8 -10.57 -3.54 -24.71
CA HIS A 8 -10.86 -4.93 -24.37
C HIS A 8 -9.56 -5.60 -23.89
N ILE A 9 -9.14 -5.25 -22.68
CA ILE A 9 -8.07 -5.90 -21.95
C ILE A 9 -8.72 -7.12 -21.32
N ASP A 10 -8.19 -8.30 -21.61
CA ASP A 10 -8.53 -9.51 -20.87
C ASP A 10 -7.97 -9.35 -19.46
N ILE A 11 -8.79 -8.85 -18.53
CA ILE A 11 -8.37 -8.56 -17.17
C ILE A 11 -8.25 -9.89 -16.42
N THR A 12 -7.03 -10.37 -16.26
CA THR A 12 -6.76 -11.50 -15.38
C THR A 12 -6.97 -11.08 -13.93
N ILE A 13 -8.02 -11.61 -13.30
CA ILE A 13 -8.32 -11.37 -11.89
C ILE A 13 -7.78 -12.55 -11.06
N HIS A 14 -6.92 -12.24 -10.11
CA HIS A 14 -6.53 -13.18 -9.05
C HIS A 14 -7.38 -12.91 -7.81
N ASN A 15 -8.12 -13.92 -7.35
CA ASN A 15 -9.08 -13.78 -6.25
C ASN A 15 -8.88 -14.81 -5.12
N THR A 16 -7.75 -15.50 -5.10
CA THR A 16 -7.41 -16.53 -4.11
C THR A 16 -6.21 -16.10 -3.26
N ILE A 17 -5.96 -16.80 -2.15
CA ILE A 17 -4.88 -16.47 -1.21
C ILE A 17 -3.53 -16.88 -1.84
N PHE A 18 -2.55 -15.97 -1.82
CA PHE A 18 -1.21 -16.25 -2.34
C PHE A 18 -0.26 -16.62 -1.20
N ILE A 19 0.09 -17.90 -1.08
CA ILE A 19 1.03 -18.39 -0.05
C ILE A 19 2.05 -19.29 -0.74
N ASN A 20 3.33 -19.08 -0.42
CA ASN A 20 4.41 -19.94 -0.90
C ASN A 20 4.50 -20.04 -2.44
N ASN A 21 4.25 -18.94 -3.16
CA ASN A 21 4.18 -18.89 -4.64
C ASN A 21 3.06 -19.76 -5.26
N GLU A 22 2.05 -20.10 -4.47
CA GLU A 22 0.90 -20.90 -4.85
C GLU A 22 -0.40 -20.18 -4.49
N TRP A 23 -1.47 -20.54 -5.20
CA TRP A 23 -2.81 -20.00 -5.02
C TRP A 23 -3.65 -20.98 -4.21
N HIS A 24 -4.29 -20.50 -3.14
CA HIS A 24 -5.02 -21.33 -2.20
C HIS A 24 -6.43 -20.78 -1.99
N GLU A 25 -7.40 -21.69 -1.87
CA GLU A 25 -8.69 -21.38 -1.26
C GLU A 25 -8.50 -21.14 0.24
N SER A 26 -9.39 -20.35 0.83
CA SER A 26 -9.43 -20.13 2.28
C SER A 26 -9.68 -21.45 3.01
N LYS A 27 -9.06 -21.61 4.18
CA LYS A 27 -9.28 -22.81 5.00
C LYS A 27 -10.74 -23.01 5.41
N SER A 28 -11.51 -21.93 5.49
CA SER A 28 -12.93 -21.96 5.82
C SER A 28 -13.84 -22.17 4.61
N GLY A 29 -13.32 -22.00 3.38
CA GLY A 29 -14.10 -21.94 2.15
C GLY A 29 -14.96 -20.66 2.00
N LYS A 30 -14.83 -19.70 2.92
CA LYS A 30 -15.56 -18.43 2.86
C LYS A 30 -14.97 -17.50 1.82
N LYS A 31 -15.83 -16.65 1.29
CA LYS A 31 -15.46 -15.60 0.35
C LYS A 31 -16.14 -14.30 0.73
N PHE A 32 -15.51 -13.18 0.39
CA PHE A 32 -16.12 -11.85 0.51
C PHE A 32 -16.14 -11.12 -0.83
N PRO A 33 -17.16 -10.31 -1.11
CA PRO A 33 -17.24 -9.54 -2.35
C PRO A 33 -16.37 -8.28 -2.30
N THR A 34 -15.74 -7.94 -3.42
CA THR A 34 -15.25 -6.57 -3.69
C THR A 34 -16.17 -5.88 -4.71
N PHE A 35 -16.24 -4.55 -4.66
CA PHE A 35 -17.20 -3.74 -5.41
C PHE A 35 -16.49 -2.62 -6.16
N ASN A 36 -17.03 -2.27 -7.33
CA ASN A 36 -16.64 -1.05 -8.02
C ASN A 36 -17.40 0.13 -7.40
N PRO A 37 -16.73 1.08 -6.72
CA PRO A 37 -17.41 2.17 -6.02
C PRO A 37 -18.09 3.18 -6.95
N SER A 38 -17.76 3.23 -8.25
CA SER A 38 -18.41 4.17 -9.18
C SER A 38 -19.77 3.67 -9.66
N LYS A 39 -20.00 2.36 -9.59
CA LYS A 39 -21.25 1.72 -10.03
C LYS A 39 -22.04 1.05 -8.90
N GLY A 40 -21.38 0.76 -7.77
CA GLY A 40 -21.95 -0.07 -6.70
C GLY A 40 -22.08 -1.56 -7.08
N GLU A 41 -21.51 -1.96 -8.20
CA GLU A 41 -21.59 -3.32 -8.73
C GLU A 41 -20.48 -4.19 -8.14
N LYS A 42 -20.80 -5.46 -7.86
CA LYS A 42 -19.81 -6.45 -7.43
C LYS A 42 -18.85 -6.74 -8.58
N ILE A 43 -17.54 -6.67 -8.31
CA ILE A 43 -16.50 -7.05 -9.28
C ILE A 43 -16.32 -8.57 -9.25
N CYS A 44 -15.97 -9.14 -8.10
CA CYS A 44 -15.79 -10.58 -7.91
C CYS A 44 -15.85 -10.95 -6.42
N ASP A 45 -15.86 -12.26 -6.14
CA ASP A 45 -15.65 -12.80 -4.79
C ASP A 45 -14.17 -13.15 -4.59
N ILE A 46 -13.64 -12.81 -3.41
CA ILE A 46 -12.27 -13.04 -2.96
C ILE A 46 -12.28 -14.07 -1.83
N GLU A 47 -11.34 -15.02 -1.83
CA GLU A 47 -11.14 -15.94 -0.70
C GLU A 47 -10.91 -15.18 0.61
N GLU A 48 -11.70 -15.49 1.63
CA GLU A 48 -11.64 -14.84 2.93
C GLU A 48 -10.62 -15.53 3.83
N GLY A 49 -9.38 -15.06 3.79
CA GLY A 49 -8.35 -15.52 4.71
C GLY A 49 -8.71 -15.20 6.15
N ASP A 50 -8.50 -16.17 7.02
CA ASP A 50 -8.69 -16.05 8.47
C ASP A 50 -7.42 -16.53 9.20
N LYS A 51 -7.47 -16.62 10.53
CA LYS A 51 -6.35 -17.03 11.37
C LYS A 51 -5.63 -18.29 10.85
N PRO A 52 -6.29 -19.40 10.45
CA PRO A 52 -5.58 -20.58 9.95
C PRO A 52 -4.79 -20.34 8.66
N ASP A 53 -5.25 -19.44 7.80
CA ASP A 53 -4.55 -19.06 6.57
C ASP A 53 -3.35 -18.14 6.88
N VAL A 54 -3.51 -17.24 7.84
CA VAL A 54 -2.41 -16.42 8.37
C VAL A 54 -1.35 -17.30 9.02
N ASP A 55 -1.74 -18.29 9.84
CA ASP A 55 -0.80 -19.23 10.45
C ASP A 55 0.01 -19.97 9.36
N LYS A 56 -0.65 -20.44 8.29
CA LYS A 56 0.01 -21.08 7.14
C LYS A 56 0.97 -20.13 6.41
N ALA A 57 0.57 -18.87 6.20
CA ALA A 57 1.40 -17.85 5.58
C ALA A 57 2.64 -17.52 6.42
N VAL A 58 2.49 -17.46 7.75
CA VAL A 58 3.60 -17.19 8.66
C VAL A 58 4.59 -18.37 8.68
N GLU A 59 4.12 -19.61 8.69
CA GLU A 59 5.01 -20.76 8.62
C GLU A 59 5.79 -20.80 7.28
N ALA A 60 5.16 -20.45 6.16
CA ALA A 60 5.86 -20.29 4.88
C ALA A 60 6.91 -19.16 4.92
N ALA A 61 6.55 -17.99 5.47
CA ALA A 61 7.47 -16.87 5.64
C ALA A 61 8.66 -17.19 6.55
N LYS A 62 8.42 -17.96 7.61
CA LYS A 62 9.43 -18.41 8.56
C LYS A 62 10.36 -19.43 7.94
N ALA A 63 9.83 -20.39 7.17
CA ALA A 63 10.63 -21.36 6.42
C ALA A 63 11.54 -20.65 5.41
N ALA A 64 11.00 -19.69 4.65
CA ALA A 64 11.76 -18.85 3.72
C ALA A 64 12.83 -17.99 4.43
N PHE A 65 12.63 -17.63 5.70
CA PHE A 65 13.58 -16.84 6.49
C PHE A 65 14.63 -17.67 7.26
N GLN A 66 14.53 -19.01 7.26
CA GLN A 66 15.48 -19.85 8.00
C GLN A 66 16.92 -19.67 7.52
N ARG A 67 17.88 -19.80 8.45
CA ARG A 67 19.30 -19.82 8.07
C ARG A 67 19.53 -20.98 7.10
N GLY A 68 20.27 -20.70 6.02
CA GLY A 68 20.50 -21.68 4.95
C GLY A 68 19.41 -21.74 3.88
N SER A 69 18.31 -20.99 4.02
CA SER A 69 17.31 -20.88 2.95
C SER A 69 17.88 -20.14 1.73
N PRO A 70 17.33 -20.36 0.53
CA PRO A 70 17.72 -19.60 -0.66
C PRO A 70 17.66 -18.09 -0.45
N TRP A 71 16.65 -17.58 0.27
CA TRP A 71 16.50 -16.15 0.54
C TRP A 71 17.57 -15.60 1.49
N ARG A 72 17.95 -16.36 2.52
CA ARG A 72 18.96 -15.94 3.51
C ARG A 72 20.40 -16.09 3.02
N GLN A 73 20.64 -17.01 2.08
CA GLN A 73 21.94 -17.20 1.43
C GLN A 73 22.13 -16.30 0.21
N MET A 74 21.05 -15.71 -0.31
CA MET A 74 21.10 -14.84 -1.48
C MET A 74 21.92 -13.58 -1.20
N ASP A 75 22.88 -13.31 -2.08
CA ASP A 75 23.65 -12.08 -2.06
C ASP A 75 22.74 -10.85 -2.10
N ALA A 76 23.18 -9.79 -1.43
CA ALA A 76 22.44 -8.53 -1.35
C ALA A 76 22.12 -7.93 -2.73
N VAL A 77 23.08 -7.99 -3.66
CA VAL A 77 22.90 -7.55 -5.05
C VAL A 77 21.80 -8.34 -5.75
N SER A 78 21.71 -9.65 -5.51
CA SER A 78 20.70 -10.52 -6.11
C SER A 78 19.29 -10.21 -5.59
N ARG A 79 19.15 -9.82 -4.31
CA ARG A 79 17.88 -9.27 -3.79
C ARG A 79 17.48 -7.98 -4.51
N GLY A 80 18.45 -7.08 -4.74
CA GLY A 80 18.24 -5.86 -5.52
C GLY A 80 17.79 -6.16 -6.96
N ARG A 81 18.38 -7.16 -7.62
CA ARG A 81 17.98 -7.59 -8.97
C ARG A 81 16.54 -8.09 -9.03
N LEU A 82 16.07 -8.84 -8.02
CA LEU A 82 14.67 -9.28 -7.95
C LEU A 82 13.70 -8.10 -7.79
N LEU A 83 14.06 -7.09 -7.00
CA LEU A 83 13.26 -5.86 -6.86
C LEU A 83 13.20 -5.05 -8.16
N ASN A 84 14.32 -4.91 -8.88
CA ASN A 84 14.32 -4.26 -10.19
C ASN A 84 13.48 -5.04 -11.20
N LYS A 85 13.62 -6.37 -11.25
CA LYS A 85 12.78 -7.21 -12.12
C LYS A 85 11.30 -7.06 -11.81
N LEU A 86 10.91 -7.00 -10.53
CA LEU A 86 9.53 -6.72 -10.15
C LEU A 86 9.07 -5.32 -10.62
N ALA A 87 9.94 -4.31 -10.54
CA ALA A 87 9.64 -2.99 -11.07
C ALA A 87 9.40 -3.01 -12.59
N ASP A 88 10.22 -3.75 -13.33
CA ASP A 88 10.09 -3.90 -14.78
C ASP A 88 8.79 -4.64 -15.15
N LEU A 89 8.39 -5.65 -14.37
CA LEU A 89 7.11 -6.35 -14.57
C LEU A 89 5.90 -5.47 -14.25
N ILE A 90 5.96 -4.66 -13.18
CA ILE A 90 4.91 -3.68 -12.88
C ILE A 90 4.83 -2.60 -13.97
N GLU A 91 5.97 -2.18 -14.53
CA GLU A 91 6.01 -1.24 -15.65
C GLU A 91 5.43 -1.85 -16.93
N ARG A 92 5.72 -3.13 -17.22
CA ARG A 92 5.10 -3.89 -18.32
C ARG A 92 3.57 -3.94 -18.16
N ASP A 93 3.08 -4.28 -16.98
CA ASP A 93 1.65 -4.49 -16.72
C ASP A 93 0.94 -3.22 -16.21
N ARG A 94 1.57 -2.05 -16.36
CA ARG A 94 1.13 -0.77 -15.81
C ARG A 94 -0.31 -0.40 -16.18
N VAL A 95 -0.71 -0.64 -17.42
CA VAL A 95 -2.08 -0.36 -17.90
C VAL A 95 -3.09 -1.24 -17.17
N LEU A 96 -2.80 -2.54 -17.03
CA LEU A 96 -3.68 -3.49 -16.36
C LEU A 96 -3.78 -3.16 -14.87
N LEU A 97 -2.65 -2.94 -14.19
CA LEU A 97 -2.63 -2.57 -12.78
C LEU A 97 -3.35 -1.25 -12.52
N ALA A 98 -3.17 -0.23 -13.36
CA ALA A 98 -3.90 1.03 -13.24
C ALA A 98 -5.41 0.85 -13.45
N THR A 99 -5.81 -0.05 -14.36
CA THR A 99 -7.22 -0.42 -14.58
C THR A 99 -7.82 -1.07 -13.35
N LEU A 100 -7.12 -2.06 -12.76
CA LEU A 100 -7.54 -2.70 -11.51
C LEU A 100 -7.63 -1.71 -10.36
N GLU A 101 -6.60 -0.86 -10.17
CA GLU A 101 -6.56 0.14 -9.09
C GLU A 101 -7.73 1.12 -9.22
N THR A 102 -8.03 1.58 -10.44
CA THR A 102 -9.17 2.46 -10.73
C THR A 102 -10.50 1.79 -10.46
N MET A 103 -10.65 0.54 -10.90
CA MET A 103 -11.89 -0.22 -10.73
C MET A 103 -12.20 -0.55 -9.26
N ASP A 104 -11.18 -0.87 -8.45
CA ASP A 104 -11.33 -1.29 -7.05
C ASP A 104 -11.40 -0.08 -6.10
N THR A 105 -10.73 1.05 -6.42
CA THR A 105 -10.68 2.25 -5.55
C THR A 105 -11.62 3.37 -5.96
N GLY A 106 -12.00 3.43 -7.23
CA GLY A 106 -12.73 4.55 -7.83
C GLY A 106 -11.88 5.78 -8.14
N LYS A 107 -10.56 5.78 -7.96
CA LYS A 107 -9.73 6.93 -8.35
C LYS A 107 -9.66 7.08 -9.88
N PRO A 108 -9.48 8.29 -10.43
CA PRO A 108 -9.31 8.47 -11.87
C PRO A 108 -8.15 7.65 -12.45
N PHE A 109 -8.35 7.06 -13.64
CA PHE A 109 -7.36 6.18 -14.29
C PHE A 109 -6.02 6.87 -14.51
N LEU A 110 -6.03 8.14 -14.93
CA LEU A 110 -4.81 8.90 -15.13
C LEU A 110 -4.03 9.12 -13.84
N GLN A 111 -4.71 9.25 -12.70
CA GLN A 111 -4.07 9.32 -11.38
C GLN A 111 -3.43 7.98 -11.02
N ALA A 112 -4.16 6.87 -11.18
CA ALA A 112 -3.59 5.54 -10.95
C ALA A 112 -2.36 5.30 -11.85
N PHE A 113 -2.45 5.61 -13.14
CA PHE A 113 -1.41 5.35 -14.12
C PHE A 113 -0.17 6.24 -13.93
N PHE A 114 -0.33 7.57 -13.87
CA PHE A 114 0.79 8.51 -13.87
C PHE A 114 1.35 8.82 -12.48
N ILE A 115 0.60 8.55 -11.41
CA ILE A 115 1.03 8.87 -10.04
C ILE A 115 1.28 7.61 -9.23
N ASP A 116 0.25 6.78 -9.02
CA ASP A 116 0.38 5.62 -8.14
C ASP A 116 1.37 4.59 -8.69
N LEU A 117 1.19 4.18 -9.95
CA LEU A 117 2.06 3.19 -10.61
C LEU A 117 3.48 3.71 -10.83
N GLU A 118 3.61 4.99 -11.19
CA GLU A 118 4.92 5.65 -11.30
C GLU A 118 5.66 5.62 -9.95
N GLY A 119 4.94 5.95 -8.88
CA GLY A 119 5.45 5.90 -7.50
C GLY A 119 5.87 4.49 -7.10
N CYS A 120 5.12 3.46 -7.49
CA CYS A 120 5.45 2.06 -7.25
C CYS A 120 6.76 1.66 -7.92
N ILE A 121 6.88 1.92 -9.23
CA ILE A 121 8.06 1.57 -10.03
C ILE A 121 9.30 2.28 -9.48
N LYS A 122 9.20 3.59 -9.22
CA LYS A 122 10.30 4.37 -8.63
C LYS A 122 10.69 3.90 -7.24
N THR A 123 9.72 3.56 -6.39
CA THR A 123 9.99 3.07 -5.03
C THR A 123 10.72 1.73 -5.06
N LEU A 124 10.30 0.80 -5.92
CA LEU A 124 10.99 -0.49 -6.08
C LEU A 124 12.43 -0.29 -6.56
N ARG A 125 12.63 0.51 -7.61
CA ARG A 125 13.97 0.82 -8.15
C ARG A 125 14.87 1.49 -7.12
N TYR A 126 14.32 2.40 -6.31
CA TYR A 126 15.03 3.04 -5.21
C TYR A 126 15.52 2.01 -4.17
N TYR A 127 14.64 1.14 -3.68
CA TYR A 127 15.02 0.13 -2.67
C TYR A 127 15.84 -1.01 -3.25
N ALA A 128 15.71 -1.33 -4.53
CA ALA A 128 16.64 -2.22 -5.23
C ALA A 128 18.07 -1.71 -5.12
N GLY A 129 18.27 -0.40 -5.27
CA GLY A 129 19.56 0.27 -5.10
C GLY A 129 20.09 0.29 -3.67
N TRP A 130 19.25 0.07 -2.65
CA TRP A 130 19.67 0.01 -1.25
C TRP A 130 20.08 -1.39 -0.80
N ALA A 131 19.70 -2.44 -1.53
CA ALA A 131 19.83 -3.83 -1.06
C ALA A 131 21.26 -4.19 -0.62
N ASP A 132 22.28 -3.69 -1.31
CA ASP A 132 23.71 -3.89 -1.06
C ASP A 132 24.40 -2.74 -0.29
N LYS A 133 23.63 -1.76 0.20
CA LYS A 133 24.14 -0.56 0.91
C LYS A 133 23.71 -0.50 2.37
N ILE A 134 23.04 -1.54 2.86
CA ILE A 134 22.70 -1.68 4.28
C ILE A 134 23.95 -2.15 5.03
N GLN A 135 24.68 -1.19 5.59
CA GLN A 135 25.97 -1.43 6.26
C GLN A 135 25.87 -1.18 7.76
N GLY A 136 26.62 -1.96 8.52
CA GLY A 136 26.89 -1.68 9.93
C GLY A 136 28.01 -0.64 10.09
N LYS A 137 28.60 -0.59 11.28
CA LYS A 137 29.72 0.29 11.61
C LYS A 137 30.85 -0.51 12.22
N THR A 138 32.09 -0.07 12.01
CA THR A 138 33.24 -0.41 12.85
C THR A 138 33.38 0.70 13.90
N ILE A 139 33.48 0.34 15.18
CA ILE A 139 33.41 1.31 16.27
C ILE A 139 34.77 1.30 17.01
N PRO A 140 35.45 2.45 17.12
CA PRO A 140 36.66 2.55 17.93
C PRO A 140 36.26 2.46 19.40
N VAL A 141 36.75 1.41 20.06
CA VAL A 141 36.56 1.13 21.49
C VAL A 141 37.94 0.98 22.13
N ASP A 142 37.97 0.82 23.45
CA ASP A 142 39.22 0.62 24.21
C ASP A 142 40.08 -0.53 23.65
N ASP A 143 41.37 -0.47 23.99
CA ASP A 143 42.38 -1.41 23.51
C ASP A 143 41.95 -2.88 23.74
N ASN A 144 42.33 -3.76 22.79
CA ASN A 144 42.07 -5.20 22.77
C ASN A 144 40.64 -5.65 22.37
N TYR A 145 39.78 -4.76 21.86
CA TYR A 145 38.47 -5.13 21.34
C TYR A 145 38.27 -4.75 19.87
N ALA A 146 37.72 -5.68 19.08
CA ALA A 146 37.21 -5.39 17.74
C ALA A 146 35.68 -5.26 17.81
N CYS A 147 35.17 -4.03 17.71
CA CYS A 147 33.74 -3.75 17.76
C CYS A 147 33.18 -3.43 16.37
N PHE A 148 32.15 -4.16 15.97
CA PHE A 148 31.37 -3.85 14.77
C PHE A 148 29.90 -4.17 14.95
N THR A 149 29.04 -3.51 14.18
CA THR A 149 27.60 -3.77 14.17
C THR A 149 27.19 -4.50 12.88
N ARG A 150 26.09 -5.24 12.96
CA ARG A 150 25.42 -5.86 11.82
C ARG A 150 23.97 -5.39 11.79
N HIS A 151 23.52 -4.92 10.63
CA HIS A 151 22.11 -4.59 10.41
C HIS A 151 21.44 -5.80 9.76
N GLU A 152 21.01 -6.75 10.59
CA GLU A 152 20.33 -7.96 10.12
C GLU A 152 18.84 -7.71 9.88
N PRO A 153 18.20 -8.42 8.92
CA PRO A 153 16.75 -8.41 8.79
C PRO A 153 16.08 -8.80 10.11
N VAL A 154 14.93 -8.18 10.37
CA VAL A 154 14.12 -8.43 11.56
C VAL A 154 13.57 -9.85 11.58
N GLY A 155 13.11 -10.34 10.43
CA GLY A 155 12.48 -11.65 10.30
C GLY A 155 11.17 -11.60 9.52
N VAL A 156 10.15 -12.29 10.02
CA VAL A 156 8.81 -12.30 9.44
C VAL A 156 8.12 -10.98 9.75
N CYS A 157 7.82 -10.21 8.71
CA CYS A 157 7.14 -8.93 8.80
C CYS A 157 5.67 -9.05 8.41
N GLY A 158 4.77 -8.73 9.35
CA GLY A 158 3.37 -8.48 9.06
C GLY A 158 3.16 -7.11 8.43
N ALA A 159 2.43 -7.03 7.34
CA ALA A 159 2.13 -5.79 6.64
C ALA A 159 0.62 -5.67 6.40
N ILE A 160 -0.01 -4.61 6.92
CA ILE A 160 -1.44 -4.34 6.71
C ILE A 160 -1.56 -3.00 5.98
N THR A 161 -2.15 -3.01 4.79
CA THR A 161 -2.29 -1.83 3.92
C THR A 161 -3.72 -1.29 3.89
N PRO A 162 -3.89 0.03 3.70
CA PRO A 162 -5.20 0.67 3.54
C PRO A 162 -5.67 0.58 2.09
N TRP A 163 -6.89 1.06 1.86
CA TRP A 163 -7.58 1.00 0.57
C TRP A 163 -7.36 2.23 -0.32
N ASN A 164 -6.78 3.32 0.18
CA ASN A 164 -6.76 4.59 -0.53
C ASN A 164 -5.67 4.68 -1.62
N PHE A 165 -4.56 3.98 -1.42
CA PHE A 165 -3.49 3.77 -2.42
C PHE A 165 -3.00 2.31 -2.36
N PRO A 166 -3.84 1.33 -2.72
CA PRO A 166 -3.60 -0.09 -2.41
C PRO A 166 -2.23 -0.59 -2.86
N LEU A 167 -1.89 -0.39 -4.14
CA LEU A 167 -0.65 -0.87 -4.72
C LEU A 167 0.56 -0.08 -4.20
N LEU A 168 0.45 1.24 -4.12
CA LEU A 168 1.55 2.08 -3.61
C LEU A 168 1.88 1.76 -2.15
N MET A 169 0.87 1.58 -1.30
CA MET A 169 1.06 1.21 0.11
C MET A 169 1.62 -0.21 0.26
N LEU A 170 1.24 -1.14 -0.62
CA LEU A 170 1.87 -2.45 -0.71
C LEU A 170 3.37 -2.32 -0.98
N ILE A 171 3.74 -1.57 -2.03
CA ILE A 171 5.14 -1.36 -2.42
C ILE A 171 5.95 -0.65 -1.33
N TRP A 172 5.39 0.38 -0.69
CA TRP A 172 6.02 1.08 0.42
C TRP A 172 6.36 0.17 1.61
N LYS A 173 5.61 -0.92 1.81
CA LYS A 173 5.90 -1.91 2.84
C LYS A 173 6.86 -2.98 2.36
N MET A 174 6.63 -3.56 1.18
CA MET A 174 7.43 -4.70 0.72
C MET A 174 8.83 -4.30 0.27
N ALA A 175 9.00 -3.18 -0.43
CA ALA A 175 10.27 -2.81 -1.04
C ALA A 175 11.39 -2.64 0.01
N PRO A 176 11.23 -1.84 1.08
CA PRO A 176 12.22 -1.76 2.15
C PRO A 176 12.40 -3.09 2.90
N ALA A 177 11.32 -3.83 3.15
CA ALA A 177 11.39 -5.09 3.89
C ALA A 177 12.22 -6.15 3.13
N LEU A 178 11.95 -6.33 1.84
CA LEU A 178 12.65 -7.26 0.95
C LEU A 178 14.09 -6.84 0.69
N CYS A 179 14.33 -5.54 0.50
CA CYS A 179 15.68 -4.96 0.38
C CYS A 179 16.56 -5.39 1.56
N CYS A 180 16.03 -5.27 2.79
CA CYS A 180 16.70 -5.70 4.01
C CYS A 180 16.80 -7.22 4.20
N GLY A 181 16.13 -8.04 3.37
CA GLY A 181 16.14 -9.50 3.46
C GLY A 181 15.09 -10.10 4.40
N ASN A 182 14.04 -9.36 4.76
CA ASN A 182 12.90 -9.89 5.52
C ASN A 182 11.99 -10.76 4.63
N THR A 183 11.08 -11.49 5.24
CA THR A 183 9.93 -12.14 4.57
C THR A 183 8.64 -11.48 5.03
N LEU A 184 7.57 -11.58 4.24
CA LEU A 184 6.34 -10.82 4.44
C LEU A 184 5.09 -11.69 4.50
N VAL A 185 4.19 -11.35 5.41
CA VAL A 185 2.78 -11.74 5.38
C VAL A 185 1.95 -10.46 5.28
N VAL A 186 1.30 -10.28 4.14
CA VAL A 186 0.59 -9.06 3.77
C VAL A 186 -0.91 -9.30 3.83
N LYS A 187 -1.64 -8.37 4.44
CA LYS A 187 -3.10 -8.28 4.36
C LYS A 187 -3.48 -6.97 3.66
N PRO A 188 -3.99 -7.01 2.41
CA PRO A 188 -4.56 -5.84 1.77
C PRO A 188 -5.88 -5.43 2.43
N ALA A 189 -6.31 -4.19 2.23
CA ALA A 189 -7.64 -3.76 2.66
C ALA A 189 -8.73 -4.61 1.98
N GLU A 190 -9.78 -4.95 2.73
CA GLU A 190 -10.91 -5.75 2.24
C GLU A 190 -11.68 -5.07 1.11
N GLN A 191 -11.61 -3.74 1.02
CA GLN A 191 -12.22 -2.98 -0.08
C GLN A 191 -11.43 -3.11 -1.38
N THR A 192 -10.12 -3.34 -1.32
CA THR A 192 -9.23 -3.18 -2.48
C THR A 192 -8.13 -4.25 -2.60
N PRO A 193 -8.47 -5.55 -2.69
CA PRO A 193 -7.47 -6.62 -2.70
C PRO A 193 -6.83 -6.86 -4.08
N LEU A 194 -7.43 -6.38 -5.17
CA LEU A 194 -7.16 -6.91 -6.52
C LEU A 194 -5.72 -6.68 -7.01
N THR A 195 -5.20 -5.46 -6.87
CA THR A 195 -3.83 -5.15 -7.31
C THR A 195 -2.77 -5.83 -6.45
N SER A 196 -3.05 -6.03 -5.16
CA SER A 196 -2.15 -6.79 -4.28
C SER A 196 -2.06 -8.25 -4.70
N LEU A 197 -3.19 -8.88 -5.01
CA LEU A 197 -3.21 -10.24 -5.52
C LEU A 197 -2.51 -10.33 -6.88
N TYR A 198 -2.76 -9.39 -7.80
CA TYR A 198 -2.04 -9.36 -9.08
C TYR A 198 -0.52 -9.28 -8.91
N VAL A 199 -0.02 -8.45 -7.99
CA VAL A 199 1.42 -8.42 -7.68
C VAL A 199 1.96 -9.76 -7.17
N GLY A 200 1.12 -10.59 -6.54
CA GLY A 200 1.49 -11.98 -6.18
C GLY A 200 1.95 -12.80 -7.40
N SER A 201 1.27 -12.67 -8.55
CA SER A 201 1.69 -13.35 -9.79
C SER A 201 3.03 -12.81 -10.31
N LEU A 202 3.22 -11.49 -10.24
CA LEU A 202 4.47 -10.84 -10.66
C LEU A 202 5.65 -11.17 -9.75
N ILE A 203 5.42 -11.36 -8.44
CA ILE A 203 6.43 -11.83 -7.50
C ILE A 203 6.91 -13.24 -7.88
N LYS A 204 5.97 -14.12 -8.23
CA LYS A 204 6.29 -15.47 -8.72
C LYS A 204 7.07 -15.40 -10.03
N GLU A 205 6.63 -14.58 -10.98
CA GLU A 205 7.30 -14.40 -12.29
C GLU A 205 8.71 -13.77 -12.15
N ALA A 206 8.87 -12.82 -11.23
CA ALA A 206 10.16 -12.21 -10.91
C ALA A 206 11.15 -13.27 -10.39
N GLY A 207 10.66 -14.33 -9.75
CA GLY A 207 11.48 -15.43 -9.24
C GLY A 207 11.89 -15.25 -7.78
N PHE A 208 11.08 -14.53 -6.99
CA PHE A 208 11.26 -14.53 -5.54
C PHE A 208 11.10 -15.97 -5.00
N PRO A 209 11.97 -16.41 -4.07
CA PRO A 209 11.81 -17.73 -3.46
C PRO A 209 10.43 -17.90 -2.83
N PRO A 210 9.85 -19.12 -2.89
CA PRO A 210 8.57 -19.42 -2.24
C PRO A 210 8.57 -19.01 -0.76
N GLY A 211 7.49 -18.36 -0.34
CA GLY A 211 7.26 -17.96 1.05
C GLY A 211 7.87 -16.61 1.41
N VAL A 212 8.69 -16.00 0.55
CA VAL A 212 9.28 -14.68 0.82
C VAL A 212 8.20 -13.59 0.89
N VAL A 213 7.16 -13.68 0.06
CA VAL A 213 5.97 -12.83 0.15
C VAL A 213 4.73 -13.72 0.14
N ASN A 214 3.82 -13.47 1.07
CA ASN A 214 2.53 -14.14 1.19
C ASN A 214 1.45 -13.07 1.33
N ILE A 215 0.33 -13.21 0.63
CA ILE A 215 -0.75 -12.23 0.57
C ILE A 215 -2.05 -12.93 0.97
N VAL A 216 -2.61 -12.51 2.11
CA VAL A 216 -3.79 -13.09 2.74
C VAL A 216 -4.89 -12.01 2.78
N PRO A 217 -5.72 -11.89 1.72
CA PRO A 217 -6.91 -11.05 1.76
C PRO A 217 -7.88 -11.54 2.86
N GLY A 218 -8.63 -10.62 3.43
CA GLY A 218 -9.56 -10.90 4.54
C GLY A 218 -9.92 -9.62 5.28
N TYR A 219 -10.67 -9.71 6.37
CA TYR A 219 -11.10 -8.54 7.13
C TYR A 219 -10.09 -8.12 8.20
N GLY A 220 -10.19 -6.85 8.64
CA GLY A 220 -9.40 -6.33 9.75
C GLY A 220 -9.53 -7.14 11.05
N PRO A 221 -10.76 -7.39 11.57
CA PRO A 221 -10.97 -8.13 12.82
C PRO A 221 -10.55 -9.60 12.81
N THR A 222 -10.38 -10.22 11.63
CA THR A 222 -9.97 -11.63 11.49
C THR A 222 -8.51 -11.73 11.05
N ALA A 223 -8.22 -11.60 9.76
CA ALA A 223 -6.87 -11.70 9.21
C ALA A 223 -5.91 -10.64 9.79
N GLY A 224 -6.36 -9.39 9.90
CA GLY A 224 -5.54 -8.31 10.47
C GLY A 224 -5.19 -8.53 11.95
N ALA A 225 -6.19 -8.91 12.76
CA ALA A 225 -6.00 -9.25 14.16
C ALA A 225 -5.08 -10.46 14.34
N ALA A 226 -5.24 -11.50 13.51
CA ALA A 226 -4.38 -12.67 13.50
C ALA A 226 -2.92 -12.29 13.24
N ILE A 227 -2.61 -11.47 12.23
CA ILE A 227 -1.24 -10.99 11.97
C ILE A 227 -0.68 -10.20 13.16
N SER A 228 -1.49 -9.30 13.74
CA SER A 228 -1.03 -8.42 14.84
C SER A 228 -0.73 -9.17 16.14
N THR A 229 -1.43 -10.27 16.39
CA THR A 229 -1.30 -11.08 17.61
C THR A 229 -0.39 -12.29 17.42
N HIS A 230 -0.02 -12.63 16.17
CA HIS A 230 0.77 -13.84 15.90
C HIS A 230 2.13 -13.81 16.62
N PRO A 231 2.50 -14.87 17.37
CA PRO A 231 3.73 -14.88 18.18
C PRO A 231 5.01 -15.01 17.36
N GLN A 232 4.92 -15.51 16.13
CA GLN A 232 6.06 -15.67 15.22
C GLN A 232 6.18 -14.55 14.16
N VAL A 233 5.40 -13.46 14.30
CA VAL A 233 5.62 -12.25 13.50
C VAL A 233 6.56 -11.34 14.30
N ASP A 234 7.72 -11.03 13.75
CA ASP A 234 8.80 -10.31 14.44
C ASP A 234 8.59 -8.77 14.40
N LYS A 235 7.88 -8.30 13.38
CA LYS A 235 7.55 -6.88 13.17
C LYS A 235 6.20 -6.73 12.49
N ILE A 236 5.45 -5.70 12.85
CA ILE A 236 4.25 -5.27 12.13
C ILE A 236 4.37 -3.83 11.62
N ALA A 237 3.95 -3.62 10.38
CA ALA A 237 3.84 -2.31 9.74
C ALA A 237 2.40 -2.07 9.28
N PHE A 238 1.71 -1.13 9.93
CA PHE A 238 0.31 -0.82 9.66
C PHE A 238 0.18 0.59 9.10
N THR A 239 -0.69 0.75 8.10
CA THR A 239 -1.13 2.07 7.63
C THR A 239 -2.65 2.09 7.61
N GLY A 240 -3.27 3.09 8.23
CA GLY A 240 -4.72 3.19 8.34
C GLY A 240 -5.19 4.13 9.45
N SER A 241 -6.34 3.86 10.06
CA SER A 241 -6.91 4.76 11.08
C SER A 241 -6.10 4.75 12.38
N THR A 242 -6.10 5.90 13.07
CA THR A 242 -5.44 6.03 14.39
C THR A 242 -6.03 5.08 15.43
N GLU A 243 -7.35 4.84 15.35
CA GLU A 243 -8.05 3.90 16.23
C GLU A 243 -7.49 2.48 16.07
N VAL A 244 -7.44 1.96 14.83
CA VAL A 244 -6.90 0.62 14.57
C VAL A 244 -5.40 0.58 14.87
N GLY A 245 -4.65 1.65 14.60
CA GLY A 245 -3.24 1.74 14.96
C GLY A 245 -2.96 1.52 16.46
N LYS A 246 -3.84 2.02 17.34
CA LYS A 246 -3.77 1.75 18.78
C LYS A 246 -3.99 0.27 19.09
N LEU A 247 -5.00 -0.35 18.48
CA LEU A 247 -5.28 -1.78 18.63
C LEU A 247 -4.10 -2.65 18.17
N ILE A 248 -3.47 -2.29 17.05
CA ILE A 248 -2.27 -2.98 16.54
C ILE A 248 -1.12 -2.89 17.55
N LYS A 249 -0.88 -1.70 18.12
CA LYS A 249 0.19 -1.50 19.10
C LYS A 249 -0.08 -2.25 20.41
N GLU A 250 -1.33 -2.28 20.85
CA GLU A 250 -1.75 -3.06 22.02
C GLU A 250 -1.59 -4.57 21.77
N ALA A 251 -2.05 -5.08 20.63
CA ALA A 251 -1.91 -6.48 20.24
C ALA A 251 -0.43 -6.90 20.16
N ALA A 252 0.42 -6.06 19.57
CA ALA A 252 1.87 -6.28 19.56
C ALA A 252 2.45 -6.35 20.97
N SER A 253 2.04 -5.44 21.86
CA SER A 253 2.48 -5.42 23.25
C SER A 253 2.05 -6.66 24.04
N LYS A 254 0.81 -7.12 23.84
CA LYS A 254 0.23 -8.27 24.56
C LYS A 254 0.75 -9.62 24.08
N SER A 255 1.18 -9.72 22.83
CA SER A 255 1.55 -11.01 22.22
C SER A 255 3.03 -11.36 22.40
N ASN A 256 3.94 -10.61 21.78
CA ASN A 256 5.36 -10.96 21.72
C ASN A 256 6.29 -9.74 21.69
N LEU A 257 5.78 -8.54 22.00
CA LEU A 257 6.53 -7.28 21.92
C LEU A 257 7.15 -7.03 20.53
N LYS A 258 6.52 -7.53 19.46
CA LYS A 258 6.97 -7.31 18.07
C LYS A 258 7.14 -5.82 17.77
N ARG A 259 8.13 -5.50 16.94
CA ARG A 259 8.42 -4.10 16.54
C ARG A 259 7.23 -3.52 15.78
N VAL A 260 6.85 -2.27 16.04
CA VAL A 260 5.68 -1.63 15.41
C VAL A 260 6.09 -0.38 14.64
N THR A 261 5.60 -0.23 13.42
CA THR A 261 5.58 1.05 12.69
C THR A 261 4.15 1.35 12.27
N LEU A 262 3.69 2.58 12.54
CA LEU A 262 2.34 3.03 12.26
C LEU A 262 2.40 4.30 11.41
N GLU A 263 1.74 4.29 10.26
CA GLU A 263 1.43 5.47 9.47
C GLU A 263 -0.08 5.71 9.56
N LEU A 264 -0.49 6.81 10.18
CA LEU A 264 -1.88 7.03 10.61
C LEU A 264 -2.51 8.23 9.90
N GLY A 265 -3.76 8.54 10.23
CA GLY A 265 -4.44 9.73 9.72
C GLY A 265 -3.84 11.04 10.25
N GLY A 266 -4.12 12.13 9.56
CA GLY A 266 -3.69 13.48 9.92
C GLY A 266 -4.80 14.52 9.75
N LYS A 267 -4.59 15.70 10.35
CA LYS A 267 -5.39 16.91 10.12
C LYS A 267 -4.46 18.03 9.67
N ASN A 268 -3.89 17.85 8.48
CA ASN A 268 -2.68 18.56 8.05
C ASN A 268 -2.99 20.03 7.70
N PRO A 269 -2.23 21.00 8.24
CA PRO A 269 -2.40 22.40 7.93
C PRO A 269 -1.64 22.79 6.63
N CYS A 270 -2.28 23.60 5.80
CA CYS A 270 -1.63 24.45 4.80
C CYS A 270 -1.71 25.89 5.32
N ILE A 271 -0.59 26.63 5.32
CA ILE A 271 -0.52 28.01 5.83
C ILE A 271 -0.17 28.94 4.67
N VAL A 272 -1.05 29.89 4.38
CA VAL A 272 -0.93 30.86 3.29
C VAL A 272 -0.66 32.24 3.91
N CYS A 273 0.60 32.67 3.82
CA CYS A 273 1.03 33.99 4.26
C CYS A 273 0.56 35.09 3.29
N ALA A 274 0.51 36.34 3.74
CA ALA A 274 0.05 37.46 2.91
C ALA A 274 0.95 37.76 1.69
N ASP A 275 2.21 37.35 1.75
CA ASP A 275 3.21 37.51 0.68
C ASP A 275 3.32 36.27 -0.22
N ALA A 276 2.48 35.26 0.00
CA ALA A 276 2.42 34.09 -0.88
C ALA A 276 1.92 34.48 -2.26
N ASP A 277 2.41 33.77 -3.29
CA ASP A 277 1.76 33.77 -4.60
C ASP A 277 0.35 33.19 -4.44
N LEU A 278 -0.65 34.05 -4.58
CA LEU A 278 -2.03 33.71 -4.26
C LEU A 278 -2.61 32.68 -5.24
N ASP A 279 -2.21 32.72 -6.51
CA ASP A 279 -2.69 31.77 -7.52
C ASP A 279 -2.10 30.38 -7.26
N LEU A 280 -0.79 30.32 -7.01
CA LEU A 280 -0.13 29.06 -6.64
C LEU A 280 -0.69 28.50 -5.33
N ALA A 281 -0.94 29.36 -4.33
CA ALA A 281 -1.46 28.95 -3.04
C ALA A 281 -2.85 28.34 -3.15
N VAL A 282 -3.74 28.93 -3.96
CA VAL A 282 -5.09 28.39 -4.20
C VAL A 282 -5.01 27.04 -4.91
N ASP A 283 -4.19 26.91 -5.96
CA ASP A 283 -4.03 25.65 -6.69
C ASP A 283 -3.45 24.54 -5.79
N CYS A 284 -2.36 24.82 -5.07
CA CYS A 284 -1.73 23.87 -4.15
C CYS A 284 -2.68 23.44 -3.02
N ALA A 285 -3.43 24.38 -2.44
CA ALA A 285 -4.41 24.07 -1.40
C ALA A 285 -5.56 23.22 -1.96
N HIS A 286 -6.05 23.54 -3.16
CA HIS A 286 -7.10 22.77 -3.84
C HIS A 286 -6.64 21.34 -4.13
N GLN A 287 -5.49 21.16 -4.79
CA GLN A 287 -4.94 19.83 -5.05
C GLN A 287 -4.65 19.08 -3.75
N GLY A 288 -4.03 19.75 -2.77
CA GLY A 288 -3.71 19.15 -1.48
C GLY A 288 -4.93 18.68 -0.70
N ALA A 289 -6.09 19.33 -0.86
CA ALA A 289 -7.33 18.94 -0.20
C ALA A 289 -8.12 17.86 -0.96
N PHE A 290 -8.21 17.95 -2.30
CA PHE A 290 -9.13 17.15 -3.11
C PHE A 290 -8.49 16.00 -3.88
N PHE A 291 -7.15 15.92 -3.94
CA PHE A 291 -6.46 14.78 -4.56
C PHE A 291 -6.92 13.44 -3.98
N ASN A 292 -7.16 12.45 -4.85
CA ASN A 292 -7.73 11.14 -4.48
C ASN A 292 -9.07 11.26 -3.70
N GLN A 293 -9.94 12.19 -4.09
CA GLN A 293 -11.19 12.51 -3.40
C GLN A 293 -11.02 12.95 -1.93
N GLY A 294 -9.84 13.50 -1.59
CA GLY A 294 -9.47 13.82 -0.21
C GLY A 294 -9.15 12.59 0.66
N GLN A 295 -9.15 11.38 0.09
CA GLN A 295 -8.83 10.12 0.77
C GLN A 295 -7.31 9.96 0.91
N CYS A 296 -6.66 10.95 1.54
CA CYS A 296 -5.22 11.01 1.76
C CYS A 296 -4.94 11.31 3.23
N CYS A 297 -4.07 10.52 3.87
CA CYS A 297 -3.65 10.79 5.26
C CYS A 297 -2.94 12.15 5.39
N THR A 298 -2.31 12.61 4.31
CA THR A 298 -1.60 13.89 4.18
C THR A 298 -2.46 15.02 3.61
N ALA A 299 -3.77 14.82 3.40
CA ALA A 299 -4.65 15.83 2.82
C ALA A 299 -4.56 17.17 3.59
N ALA A 300 -4.46 18.28 2.84
CA ALA A 300 -4.43 19.66 3.34
C ALA A 300 -5.82 20.10 3.82
N SER A 301 -6.34 19.38 4.81
CA SER A 301 -7.73 19.48 5.29
C SER A 301 -7.99 20.64 6.26
N ARG A 302 -6.98 21.50 6.49
CA ARG A 302 -7.10 22.80 7.15
C ARG A 302 -6.23 23.79 6.38
N VAL A 303 -6.82 24.85 5.87
CA VAL A 303 -6.08 25.92 5.19
C VAL A 303 -6.21 27.18 6.04
N PHE A 304 -5.10 27.63 6.61
CA PHE A 304 -4.99 28.87 7.38
C PHE A 304 -4.46 29.95 6.44
N VAL A 305 -5.17 31.07 6.35
CA VAL A 305 -4.84 32.14 5.39
C VAL A 305 -4.78 33.45 6.15
N ASP A 306 -3.76 34.26 5.85
CA ASP A 306 -3.63 35.60 6.41
C ASP A 306 -4.86 36.45 6.05
N GLU A 307 -5.37 37.20 7.03
CA GLU A 307 -6.60 38.00 6.93
C GLU A 307 -6.58 38.96 5.72
N ARG A 308 -5.40 39.49 5.36
CA ARG A 308 -5.22 40.44 4.24
C ARG A 308 -5.59 39.84 2.89
N VAL A 309 -5.40 38.53 2.70
CA VAL A 309 -5.65 37.82 1.43
C VAL A 309 -6.80 36.82 1.53
N TYR A 310 -7.34 36.59 2.74
CA TYR A 310 -8.40 35.61 3.01
C TYR A 310 -9.64 35.75 2.12
N PRO A 311 -10.26 36.95 1.95
CA PRO A 311 -11.50 37.05 1.17
C PRO A 311 -11.30 36.61 -0.30
N GLU A 312 -10.18 37.01 -0.90
CA GLU A 312 -9.86 36.67 -2.28
C GLU A 312 -9.45 35.20 -2.42
N PHE A 313 -8.69 34.66 -1.47
CA PHE A 313 -8.35 33.24 -1.42
C PHE A 313 -9.60 32.36 -1.40
N VAL A 314 -10.57 32.68 -0.53
CA VAL A 314 -11.82 31.92 -0.41
C VAL A 314 -12.62 32.01 -1.71
N ARG A 315 -12.77 33.21 -2.30
CA ARG A 315 -13.48 33.39 -3.57
C ARG A 315 -12.90 32.50 -4.67
N ARG A 316 -11.58 32.53 -4.89
CA ARG A 316 -10.90 31.70 -5.90
C ARG A 316 -10.99 30.20 -5.58
N SER A 317 -10.85 29.82 -4.31
CA SER A 317 -10.96 28.41 -3.88
C SER A 317 -12.33 27.81 -4.17
N VAL A 318 -13.41 28.57 -3.93
CA VAL A 318 -14.78 28.15 -4.26
C VAL A 318 -14.96 28.00 -5.77
N GLU A 319 -14.46 28.94 -6.56
CA GLU A 319 -14.52 28.86 -8.03
C GLU A 319 -13.77 27.64 -8.59
N TYR A 320 -12.62 27.29 -8.01
CA TYR A 320 -11.89 26.06 -8.35
C TYR A 320 -12.69 24.81 -7.99
N ALA A 321 -13.24 24.76 -6.76
CA ALA A 321 -14.04 23.62 -6.31
C ALA A 321 -15.27 23.37 -7.19
N GLN A 322 -15.96 24.43 -7.64
CA GLN A 322 -17.13 24.32 -8.52
C GLN A 322 -16.81 23.83 -9.94
N LYS A 323 -15.57 24.01 -10.41
CA LYS A 323 -15.14 23.58 -11.75
C LYS A 323 -14.70 22.12 -11.81
N ARG A 324 -14.46 21.49 -10.65
CA ARG A 324 -13.90 20.14 -10.57
C ARG A 324 -14.86 19.11 -11.18
N LEU A 325 -14.38 18.37 -12.17
CA LEU A 325 -15.20 17.39 -12.88
C LEU A 325 -15.31 16.07 -12.09
N VAL A 326 -16.50 15.80 -11.56
CA VAL A 326 -16.86 14.53 -10.91
C VAL A 326 -17.52 13.61 -11.93
N GLY A 327 -17.06 12.37 -12.05
CA GLY A 327 -17.57 11.47 -13.08
C GLY A 327 -17.05 10.04 -13.03
N ASP A 328 -17.22 9.32 -14.15
CA ASP A 328 -16.65 7.99 -14.33
C ASP A 328 -15.12 8.09 -14.24
N PRO A 329 -14.46 7.35 -13.33
CA PRO A 329 -13.01 7.42 -13.18
C PRO A 329 -12.22 6.95 -14.43
N PHE A 330 -12.86 6.27 -15.39
CA PHE A 330 -12.24 5.92 -16.67
C PHE A 330 -12.36 7.02 -17.75
N ASP A 331 -13.19 8.05 -17.54
CA ASP A 331 -13.19 9.23 -18.43
C ASP A 331 -11.94 10.05 -18.17
N ALA A 332 -11.17 10.32 -19.23
CA ALA A 332 -9.93 11.10 -19.17
C ALA A 332 -10.12 12.55 -18.67
N LYS A 333 -11.36 13.06 -18.68
CA LYS A 333 -11.71 14.39 -18.15
C LYS A 333 -12.05 14.38 -16.66
N THR A 334 -12.30 13.21 -16.08
CA THR A 334 -12.69 13.10 -14.67
C THR A 334 -11.51 13.46 -13.77
N GLU A 335 -11.71 14.46 -12.92
CA GLU A 335 -10.75 14.89 -11.90
C GLU A 335 -11.05 14.26 -10.54
N GLN A 336 -12.29 13.79 -10.32
CA GLN A 336 -12.74 13.24 -9.06
C GLN A 336 -13.68 12.05 -9.27
N GLY A 337 -13.28 10.89 -8.75
CA GLY A 337 -14.15 9.71 -8.67
C GLY A 337 -15.02 9.68 -7.41
N PRO A 338 -15.63 8.54 -7.08
CA PRO A 338 -16.38 8.35 -5.84
C PRO A 338 -15.46 8.16 -4.62
N GLN A 339 -16.04 8.22 -3.42
CA GLN A 339 -15.44 7.63 -2.22
C GLN A 339 -15.43 6.10 -2.33
N VAL A 340 -14.51 5.42 -1.65
CA VAL A 340 -14.29 3.97 -1.83
C VAL A 340 -15.48 3.08 -1.38
N SER A 341 -16.39 3.58 -0.54
CA SER A 341 -17.53 2.80 -0.04
C SER A 341 -18.68 3.70 0.42
N LEU A 342 -19.89 3.13 0.45
CA LEU A 342 -21.09 3.81 0.97
C LEU A 342 -20.91 4.31 2.41
N LEU A 343 -20.27 3.51 3.27
CA LEU A 343 -20.00 3.91 4.66
C LEU A 343 -19.19 5.20 4.70
N LEU A 344 -18.15 5.32 3.85
CA LEU A 344 -17.30 6.50 3.80
C LEU A 344 -17.98 7.69 3.10
N CYS A 345 -18.89 7.47 2.14
CA CYS A 345 -19.72 8.56 1.61
C CYS A 345 -20.48 9.31 2.72
N PHE A 346 -21.06 8.59 3.70
CA PHE A 346 -21.79 9.22 4.81
C PHE A 346 -20.91 9.98 5.81
N TYR A 347 -19.59 9.73 5.84
CA TYR A 347 -18.66 10.44 6.73
C TYR A 347 -18.08 11.72 6.10
N TYR A 348 -18.07 11.81 4.76
CA TYR A 348 -17.50 12.93 4.02
C TYR A 348 -18.54 13.90 3.43
N CYS A 349 -19.80 13.46 3.27
CA CYS A 349 -20.96 14.34 3.03
C CYS A 349 -21.58 14.77 4.35
#